data_AF-A0A4U3A2F9-F1
#
_entry.id   AF-A0A4U3A2F9-F1
#
_cell.length_a   1.000
_cell.length_b   1.000
_cell.length_c   1.000
_cell.angle_alpha   90.00
_cell.angle_beta   90.00
_cell.angle_gamma   90.00
#
_symmetry.space_group_name_H-M   'P 1'
#
loop_
_entity.id
_entity.type
_entity.pdbx_description
1 polymer ?
#
loop_
_entity_poly.entity_id
_entity_poly.type
_entity_poly.pdbx_seq_one_letter_code
_entity_poly.pdbx_strand_id
1 'polypeptide(L)'
;IGGINVLNIPFVLLAYFQFPEWLPFVVAMLIGVHFVPYVWIYESKSYGLLSVGTVFVTSVCGILFADNGFTVIPLSVTAVYLLTLIGLLIENKKIDHYQQKSA
;
A
#
# COMPACT_ATOMS: atom_id res chain seq x y z
N ILE A 1 -11.29 1.32 -12.15
CA ILE A 1 -10.08 1.18 -11.29
C ILE A 1 -10.22 0.02 -10.30
N GLY A 2 -11.38 -0.20 -9.66
CA GLY A 2 -11.65 -1.43 -8.88
C GLY A 2 -11.54 -2.76 -9.65
N GLY A 3 -11.61 -2.73 -10.99
CA GLY A 3 -11.42 -3.91 -11.83
C GLY A 3 -10.02 -4.52 -11.81
N ILE A 4 -8.96 -3.77 -11.48
CA ILE A 4 -7.61 -4.35 -11.32
C ILE A 4 -7.56 -5.28 -10.11
N ASN A 5 -8.32 -4.99 -9.04
CA ASN A 5 -8.38 -5.89 -7.88
C ASN A 5 -9.09 -7.21 -8.20
N VAL A 6 -9.93 -7.25 -9.24
CA VAL A 6 -10.53 -8.51 -9.72
C VAL A 6 -9.45 -9.47 -10.24
N LEU A 7 -8.39 -8.95 -10.87
CA LEU A 7 -7.25 -9.75 -11.33
C LEU A 7 -6.45 -10.35 -10.16
N ASN A 8 -6.55 -9.77 -8.95
CA ASN A 8 -5.90 -10.29 -7.75
C ASN A 8 -6.66 -11.48 -7.13
N ILE A 9 -7.95 -11.63 -7.43
CA ILE A 9 -8.82 -12.66 -6.82
C ILE A 9 -8.27 -14.08 -7.00
N PRO A 10 -7.86 -14.53 -8.21
CA PRO A 10 -7.31 -15.87 -8.38
C PRO A 10 -6.06 -16.13 -7.54
N PHE A 11 -5.17 -15.15 -7.39
CA PHE A 11 -3.96 -15.28 -6.58
C PHE A 11 -4.27 -15.38 -5.09
N VAL A 12 -5.22 -14.57 -4.61
CA VAL A 12 -5.68 -14.64 -3.21
C VAL A 12 -6.37 -15.98 -2.92
N LEU A 13 -7.20 -16.48 -3.85
CA LEU A 13 -7.84 -17.80 -3.71
C LEU A 13 -6.80 -18.94 -3.71
N LEU A 14 -5.81 -18.87 -4.60
CA LEU A 14 -4.71 -19.85 -4.62
C LEU A 14 -3.94 -19.84 -3.30
N ALA A 15 -3.60 -18.66 -2.78
CA ALA A 15 -2.94 -18.53 -1.47
C ALA A 15 -3.83 -19.09 -0.35
N TYR A 16 -5.12 -18.81 -0.36
CA TYR A 16 -6.06 -19.32 0.64
C TYR A 16 -6.12 -20.85 0.67
N PHE A 17 -6.21 -21.51 -0.49
CA PHE A 17 -6.33 -22.97 -0.55
C PHE A 17 -5.00 -23.69 -0.35
N GLN A 18 -3.87 -23.09 -0.76
CA GLN A 18 -2.58 -23.80 -0.78
C GLN A 18 -1.66 -23.42 0.38
N PHE A 19 -1.66 -22.14 0.79
CA PHE A 19 -0.77 -21.61 1.82
C PHE A 19 -1.48 -20.50 2.64
N PRO A 20 -2.53 -20.84 3.44
CA PRO A 20 -3.36 -19.84 4.11
C PRO A 20 -2.58 -18.95 5.09
N GLU A 21 -1.48 -19.44 5.65
CA GLU A 21 -0.59 -18.67 6.54
C GLU A 21 0.06 -17.47 5.84
N TRP A 22 0.29 -17.56 4.53
CA TRP A 22 0.89 -16.50 3.71
C TRP A 22 -0.14 -15.51 3.16
N LEU A 23 -1.43 -15.71 3.46
CA LEU A 23 -2.50 -14.89 2.95
C LEU A 23 -2.36 -13.40 3.30
N PRO A 24 -1.98 -12.99 4.53
CA PRO A 24 -1.77 -11.58 4.86
C PRO A 24 -0.67 -10.94 4.00
N PHE A 25 0.40 -11.68 3.74
CA PHE A 25 1.50 -11.24 2.87
C PHE A 25 1.02 -11.05 1.43
N VAL A 26 0.36 -12.05 0.85
CA VAL A 26 -0.11 -12.00 -0.55
C VAL A 26 -1.08 -10.85 -0.74
N VAL A 27 -2.05 -10.67 0.17
CA VAL A 27 -3.03 -9.58 0.10
C VAL A 27 -2.34 -8.22 0.20
N ALA A 28 -1.49 -8.00 1.19
CA ALA A 28 -0.82 -6.73 1.39
C ALA A 28 0.14 -6.36 0.24
N MET A 29 0.86 -7.34 -0.32
CA MET A 29 1.71 -7.16 -1.50
C MET A 29 0.91 -6.73 -2.74
N LEU A 30 -0.18 -7.44 -3.06
CA LEU A 30 -1.00 -7.15 -4.22
C LEU A 30 -1.67 -5.78 -4.11
N ILE A 31 -2.12 -5.41 -2.91
CA ILE A 31 -2.64 -4.07 -2.62
C ILE A 31 -1.55 -3.01 -2.77
N GLY A 32 -0.34 -3.25 -2.26
CA GLY A 32 0.78 -2.31 -2.40
C GLY A 32 1.10 -1.98 -3.86
N VAL A 33 1.22 -3.00 -4.72
CA VAL A 33 1.50 -2.83 -6.15
C VAL A 33 0.37 -2.10 -6.88
N HIS A 34 -0.88 -2.29 -6.45
CA HIS A 34 -2.03 -1.59 -7.05
C HIS A 34 -1.92 -0.05 -6.97
N PHE A 35 -1.17 0.50 -6.01
CA PHE A 35 -1.00 1.94 -5.88
C PHE A 35 0.10 2.53 -6.79
N VAL A 36 0.92 1.73 -7.48
CA VAL A 36 1.96 2.25 -8.40
C VAL A 36 1.38 3.17 -9.49
N PRO A 37 0.29 2.81 -10.19
CA PRO A 37 -0.29 3.69 -11.22
C PRO A 37 -0.76 5.04 -10.67
N TYR A 38 -1.07 5.12 -9.36
CA TYR A 38 -1.59 6.35 -8.76
C TYR A 38 -0.50 7.40 -8.61
N VAL A 39 0.77 6.99 -8.53
CA VAL A 39 1.91 7.91 -8.58
C VAL A 39 1.90 8.73 -9.86
N TRP A 40 1.58 8.08 -10.99
CA TRP A 40 1.53 8.74 -12.29
C TRP A 40 0.24 9.55 -12.45
N ILE A 41 -0.91 8.96 -12.12
CA ILE A 41 -2.22 9.63 -12.32
C ILE A 41 -2.37 10.87 -11.45
N TYR A 42 -1.92 10.83 -10.20
CA TYR A 42 -2.06 11.95 -9.25
C TYR A 42 -0.81 12.82 -9.14
N GLU A 43 0.26 12.53 -9.90
CA GLU A 43 1.58 13.18 -9.82
C GLU A 43 2.12 13.36 -8.39
N SER A 44 1.74 12.44 -7.49
CA SER A 44 1.96 12.59 -6.06
C SER A 44 2.99 11.59 -5.55
N LYS A 45 4.02 12.11 -4.88
CA LYS A 45 5.10 11.31 -4.30
C LYS A 45 4.61 10.46 -3.12
N SER A 46 3.57 10.93 -2.43
CA SER A 46 3.00 10.26 -1.27
C SER A 46 2.39 8.90 -1.64
N TYR A 47 1.72 8.79 -2.80
CA TYR A 47 1.25 7.48 -3.29
C TYR A 47 2.41 6.52 -3.65
N GLY A 48 3.56 7.06 -4.04
CA GLY A 48 4.76 6.25 -4.29
C GLY A 48 5.31 5.63 -3.01
N LEU A 49 5.33 6.43 -1.93
CA LEU A 49 5.64 5.96 -0.59
C LEU A 49 4.67 4.87 -0.14
N LEU A 50 3.36 5.06 -0.37
CA LEU A 50 2.36 4.05 -0.02
C LEU A 50 2.62 2.73 -0.72
N SER A 51 2.82 2.77 -2.03
CA SER A 51 3.00 1.58 -2.84
C SER A 51 4.28 0.83 -2.48
N VAL A 52 5.43 1.51 -2.60
CA VAL A 52 6.75 0.89 -2.36
C VAL A 52 6.92 0.55 -0.88
N GLY A 53 6.45 1.42 0.02
CA GLY A 53 6.52 1.20 1.46
C GLY A 53 5.70 -0.01 1.90
N THR A 54 4.49 -0.20 1.36
CA THR A 54 3.65 -1.36 1.68
C THR A 54 4.32 -2.66 1.22
N VAL A 55 4.84 -2.71 -0.01
CA VAL A 55 5.57 -3.87 -0.54
C VAL A 55 6.81 -4.18 0.29
N PHE A 56 7.60 -3.15 0.61
CA PHE A 56 8.83 -3.28 1.38
C PHE A 56 8.56 -3.80 2.80
N VAL A 57 7.68 -3.13 3.54
CA VAL A 57 7.33 -3.50 4.92
C VAL A 57 6.71 -4.88 4.99
N THR A 58 5.80 -5.21 4.06
CA THR A 58 5.19 -6.54 3.98
C THR A 58 6.23 -7.61 3.69
N SER A 59 7.22 -7.35 2.83
CA SER A 59 8.32 -8.28 2.55
C SER A 59 9.22 -8.51 3.77
N VAL A 60 9.59 -7.44 4.47
CA VAL A 60 10.39 -7.53 5.70
C VAL A 60 9.62 -8.31 6.79
N CYS A 61 8.35 -7.97 7.01
CA CYS A 61 7.52 -8.64 8.01
C CYS A 61 7.23 -10.10 7.65
N GLY A 62 7.00 -10.41 6.37
CA GLY A 62 6.76 -11.77 5.90
C GLY A 62 7.96 -12.69 6.10
N ILE A 63 9.19 -12.16 5.97
CA ILE A 63 10.43 -12.95 6.19
C ILE A 63 10.73 -13.09 7.69
N LEU A 64 10.59 -12.02 8.48
CA LEU A 64 11.00 -12.00 9.88
C LEU A 64 9.95 -12.53 10.87
N PHE A 65 8.66 -12.45 10.52
CA PHE A 65 7.55 -12.73 11.42
C PHE A 65 6.48 -13.60 10.74
N ALA A 66 6.89 -14.57 9.92
CA ALA A 66 5.98 -15.47 9.21
C ALA A 66 4.90 -16.07 10.11
N ASP A 67 5.27 -16.54 11.31
CA ASP A 67 4.35 -17.17 12.28
C ASP A 67 3.27 -16.20 12.82
N ASN A 68 3.51 -14.89 12.76
CA ASN A 68 2.61 -13.85 13.26
C ASN A 68 2.10 -12.93 12.15
N GLY A 69 2.09 -13.42 10.90
CA GLY A 69 1.76 -12.64 9.70
C GLY A 69 0.40 -11.93 9.78
N PHE A 70 -0.61 -12.57 10.39
CA PHE A 70 -1.96 -12.01 10.55
C PHE A 70 -2.05 -10.81 11.49
N THR A 71 -1.05 -10.59 12.33
CA THR A 71 -1.01 -9.44 13.26
C THR A 71 0.03 -8.43 12.82
N VAL A 72 1.25 -8.88 12.53
CA VAL A 72 2.39 -8.00 12.26
C VAL A 72 2.24 -7.29 10.92
N ILE A 73 1.79 -7.99 9.87
CA ILE A 73 1.67 -7.39 8.53
C ILE A 73 0.61 -6.28 8.50
N PRO A 74 -0.65 -6.51 8.94
CA PRO A 74 -1.67 -5.45 8.93
C PRO A 74 -1.30 -4.23 9.78
N LEU A 75 -0.67 -4.46 10.94
CA LEU A 75 -0.24 -3.38 11.83
C LEU A 75 0.87 -2.54 11.18
N SER A 76 1.85 -3.20 10.55
CA SER A 76 2.94 -2.53 9.88
C SER A 76 2.49 -1.77 8.63
N VAL A 77 1.55 -2.34 7.86
CA VAL A 77 0.93 -1.66 6.71
C VAL A 77 0.12 -0.45 7.17
N THR A 78 -0.59 -0.54 8.29
CA THR A 78 -1.31 0.61 8.87
C THR A 78 -0.36 1.77 9.19
N ALA A 79 0.84 1.49 9.70
CA ALA A 79 1.86 2.51 9.91
C ALA A 79 2.28 3.21 8.60
N VAL A 80 2.45 2.46 7.51
CA VAL A 80 2.75 3.02 6.17
C VAL A 80 1.61 3.92 5.69
N TYR A 81 0.35 3.51 5.89
CA TYR A 81 -0.82 4.31 5.54
C TYR A 81 -0.88 5.62 6.34
N LEU A 82 -0.57 5.59 7.64
CA LEU A 82 -0.51 6.80 8.47
C LEU A 82 0.58 7.77 7.99
N LEU A 83 1.77 7.25 7.69
CA LEU A 83 2.86 8.07 7.13
C LEU A 83 2.47 8.69 5.78
N THR A 84 1.82 7.90 4.91
CA THR A 84 1.30 8.38 3.63
C THR A 84 0.28 9.48 3.82
N LEU A 85 -0.66 9.32 4.78
CA LEU A 85 -1.69 10.31 5.06
C LEU A 85 -1.07 11.65 5.50
N ILE A 86 -0.05 11.62 6.36
CA ILE A 86 0.70 12.82 6.75
C ILE A 86 1.38 13.44 5.51
N GLY A 87 2.00 12.63 4.66
CA GLY A 87 2.61 13.09 3.40
C GLY A 87 1.60 13.80 2.49
N LEU A 88 0.43 13.20 2.27
CA LEU A 88 -0.65 13.78 1.47
C LEU A 88 -1.18 15.09 2.07
N LEU A 89 -1.33 15.19 3.39
CA LEU A 89 -1.75 16.43 4.04
C LEU A 89 -0.76 17.58 3.82
N ILE A 90 0.55 17.28 3.85
CA ILE A 90 1.61 18.27 3.59
C ILE A 90 1.59 18.68 2.11
N GLU A 91 1.45 17.71 1.21
CA GLU A 91 1.41 17.93 -0.23
C GLU A 91 0.21 18.81 -0.65
N ASN A 92 -0.98 18.49 -0.14
CA ASN A 92 -2.19 19.26 -0.41
C ASN A 92 -2.08 20.71 0.09
N LYS A 93 -1.60 20.92 1.33
CA LYS A 93 -1.39 22.28 1.87
C LYS A 93 -0.42 23.10 1.03
N LYS A 94 0.61 22.46 0.47
CA LYS A 94 1.57 23.13 -0.40
C LYS A 94 0.90 23.58 -1.69
N ILE A 95 0.08 22.73 -2.32
CA ILE A 95 -0.65 23.06 -3.54
C ILE A 95 -1.62 24.23 -3.30
N ASP A 96 -2.39 24.22 -2.22
CA ASP A 96 -3.32 25.30 -1.86
C ASP A 96 -2.59 26.66 -1.72
N HIS A 97 -1.43 26.66 -1.07
CA HIS A 97 -0.60 27.86 -0.90
C HIS A 97 -0.04 28.37 -2.25
N TYR A 98 0.29 27.49 -3.20
CA TYR A 98 0.72 27.91 -4.54
C TYR A 98 -0.43 28.54 -5.33
N GLN A 99 -1.64 27.98 -5.24
CA GLN A 99 -2.82 28.52 -5.91
C GLN A 99 -3.22 29.89 -5.36
N GLN A 100 -3.17 30.09 -4.03
CA GLN A 100 -3.43 31.40 -3.41
C GLN A 100 -2.40 32.49 -3.78
N LYS A 101 -1.14 32.13 -4.04
CA LYS A 101 -0.09 33.10 -4.40
C LYS A 101 -0.14 33.50 -5.89
N SER A 102 -0.83 32.72 -6.73
CA SER A 102 -0.90 32.93 -8.18
C SER A 102 -2.22 33.57 -8.64
N ALA A 103 -3.16 33.82 -7.73
CA ALA A 103 -4.41 34.55 -7.94
C ALA A 103 -4.27 36.00 -7.44
#